data_AF-A0A7M2SE16-F1
#
_entry.id   AF-A0A7M2SE16-F1
#
_cell.length_a   1.000
_cell.length_b   1.000
_cell.length_c   1.000
_cell.angle_alpha   90.00
_cell.angle_beta   90.00
_cell.angle_gamma   90.00
#
_symmetry.space_group_name_H-M   'P 1'
#
loop_
_entity.id
_entity.type
_entity.pdbx_description
1 polymer ?
#
loop_
_entity_poly.entity_id
_entity_poly.type
_entity_poly.pdbx_seq_one_letter_code
_entity_poly.pdbx_strand_id
1 'polypeptide(L)'
;MAAKIEVDPETGCWLWTGSCIQVSYEGKTQLVHRVVFRLLVGEIPEGFQVRRADPWGRQFTLCCNPDHLEAVPKKEVLRRRDWESARAMRTHRPHGHAYTLENSYLDPRGFRQCRAERGKSRRVPRAL
;
A
#
# COMPACT_ATOMS: atom_id res chain seq x y z
N MET A 1 -9.42 6.32 27.34
CA MET A 1 -9.28 5.77 25.98
C MET A 1 -8.29 4.62 26.07
N ALA A 2 -8.70 3.38 25.75
CA ALA A 2 -7.76 2.26 25.75
C ALA A 2 -6.63 2.52 24.75
N ALA A 3 -5.39 2.25 25.15
CA ALA A 3 -4.25 2.28 24.24
C ALA A 3 -4.51 1.23 23.15
N LYS A 4 -4.51 1.66 21.88
CA LYS A 4 -4.76 0.80 20.70
C LYS A 4 -3.45 0.37 20.03
N ILE A 5 -2.37 0.31 20.80
CA ILE A 5 -1.04 -0.03 20.32
C ILE A 5 -0.52 -1.12 21.25
N GLU A 6 -0.21 -2.27 20.67
CA GLU A 6 0.48 -3.38 21.32
C GLU A 6 1.94 -3.39 20.86
N VAL A 7 2.87 -3.59 21.79
CA VAL A 7 4.30 -3.67 21.46
C VAL A 7 4.68 -5.13 21.34
N ASP A 8 5.16 -5.52 20.16
CA ASP A 8 5.72 -6.83 19.91
C ASP A 8 7.15 -6.91 20.48
N PRO A 9 7.43 -7.79 21.45
CA PRO A 9 8.71 -7.82 22.15
C PRO A 9 9.86 -8.41 21.31
N GLU A 10 9.56 -9.22 20.30
CA GLU A 10 10.58 -9.87 19.46
C GLU A 10 11.11 -8.91 18.38
N THR A 11 10.20 -8.12 17.82
CA THR A 11 10.47 -7.26 16.67
C THR A 11 10.55 -5.78 17.05
N GLY A 12 10.09 -5.40 18.24
CA GLY A 12 9.96 -4.00 18.67
C GLY A 12 8.84 -3.25 17.95
N CYS A 13 8.00 -3.92 17.16
CA CYS A 13 6.92 -3.28 16.42
C CYS A 13 5.84 -2.74 17.35
N TRP A 14 5.35 -1.55 17.05
CA TRP A 14 4.15 -0.99 17.68
C TRP A 14 2.97 -1.28 16.78
N LEU A 15 2.24 -2.34 17.08
CA LEU A 15 1.14 -2.85 16.27
C LEU A 15 -0.15 -2.13 16.63
N TRP A 16 -0.74 -1.44 15.65
CA TRP A 16 -2.04 -0.83 15.82
C TRP A 16 -3.15 -1.89 15.87
N THR A 17 -3.96 -1.88 16.93
CA THR A 17 -5.04 -2.85 17.18
C THR A 17 -6.45 -2.32 16.90
N GLY A 18 -6.55 -1.10 16.35
CA GLY A 18 -7.84 -0.54 15.94
C GLY A 18 -8.41 -1.22 14.69
N SER A 19 -9.74 -1.22 14.57
CA SER A 19 -10.46 -1.80 13.43
C SER A 19 -10.19 -1.13 12.08
N CYS A 20 -9.62 0.07 12.08
CA CYS A 20 -9.20 0.79 10.88
C CYS A 20 -7.79 1.33 11.04
N ILE A 21 -7.06 1.46 9.93
CA ILE A 21 -5.67 2.00 9.90
C ILE A 21 -5.60 3.54 9.96
N GLN A 22 -6.74 4.18 10.16
CA GLN A 22 -6.91 5.62 10.15
C GLN A 22 -7.44 6.11 11.50
N VAL A 23 -7.04 7.30 11.87
CA VAL A 23 -7.51 7.98 13.08
C VAL A 23 -7.86 9.42 12.74
N SER A 24 -8.83 9.99 13.45
CA SER A 24 -9.10 11.42 13.40
C SER A 24 -8.06 12.15 14.24
N TYR A 25 -7.28 13.04 13.62
CA TYR A 25 -6.29 13.87 14.28
C TYR A 25 -6.33 15.28 13.68
N GLU A 26 -6.48 16.29 14.53
CA GLU A 26 -6.69 17.70 14.13
C GLU A 26 -7.85 17.89 13.13
N GLY A 27 -8.97 17.22 13.37
CA GLY A 27 -10.16 17.29 12.53
C GLY A 27 -10.02 16.64 11.15
N LYS A 28 -8.93 15.92 10.89
CA LYS A 28 -8.67 15.23 9.62
C LYS A 28 -8.45 13.74 9.85
N THR A 29 -8.97 12.93 8.95
CA THR A 29 -8.68 11.48 8.92
C THR A 29 -7.28 11.25 8.36
N GLN A 30 -6.40 10.66 9.17
CA GLN A 30 -4.99 10.43 8.82
C GLN A 30 -4.57 9.00 9.16
N LEU A 31 -3.54 8.49 8.47
CA LEU A 31 -2.99 7.17 8.76
C LEU A 31 -2.30 7.19 10.13
N VAL A 32 -2.53 6.14 10.94
CA VAL A 32 -2.01 6.04 12.31
C VAL A 32 -0.50 6.26 12.36
N HIS A 33 0.27 5.60 11.48
CA HIS A 33 1.73 5.72 11.47
C HIS A 33 2.22 7.13 11.12
N ARG A 34 1.44 7.92 10.34
CA ARG A 34 1.78 9.33 10.06
C ARG A 34 1.54 10.22 11.26
N VAL A 35 0.46 9.95 12.01
CA VAL A 35 0.15 10.68 13.24
C VAL A 35 1.20 10.39 14.30
N VAL A 36 1.57 9.12 14.50
CA VAL A 36 2.64 8.73 15.43
C VAL A 36 3.96 9.38 15.06
N PHE A 37 4.35 9.33 13.79
CA PHE A 37 5.56 10.00 13.30
C PHE A 37 5.53 11.51 13.61
N ARG A 38 4.42 12.19 13.33
CA ARG A 38 4.31 13.63 13.59
C ARG A 38 4.42 13.99 15.07
N LEU A 39 3.83 13.17 15.94
CA LEU A 39 3.83 13.39 17.38
C LEU A 39 5.19 13.13 18.03
N LEU A 40 5.96 12.15 17.54
CA LEU A 40 7.17 11.67 18.21
C LEU A 40 8.47 12.05 17.50
N VAL A 41 8.44 12.21 16.17
CA VAL A 41 9.61 12.56 15.34
C VAL A 41 9.54 14.01 14.92
N GLY A 42 8.38 14.46 14.44
CA GLY A 42 8.15 15.85 14.03
C GLY A 42 7.42 15.98 12.71
N GLU A 43 7.34 17.22 12.20
CA GLU A 43 6.58 17.53 10.99
C GLU A 43 7.06 16.73 9.78
N ILE A 44 6.10 16.26 8.98
CA ILE A 44 6.37 15.60 7.70
C ILE A 44 6.50 16.70 6.65
N PRO A 45 7.68 16.91 6.04
CA PRO A 45 7.87 17.99 5.08
C PRO A 45 6.92 17.88 3.88
N GLU A 46 6.63 19.01 3.24
CA GLU A 46 5.78 19.02 2.06
C GLU A 46 6.38 18.14 0.94
N GLY A 47 5.55 17.32 0.31
CA GLY A 47 5.98 16.38 -0.73
C GLY A 47 6.64 15.09 -0.20
N PHE A 48 6.74 14.90 1.11
CA PHE A 48 7.25 13.67 1.72
C PHE A 48 6.12 12.71 2.10
N GLN A 49 6.45 11.43 2.16
CA GLN A 49 5.59 10.38 2.69
C GLN A 49 6.33 9.60 3.76
N VAL A 50 5.61 9.28 4.84
CA VAL A 50 6.12 8.37 5.86
C VAL A 50 5.85 6.94 5.44
N ARG A 51 6.90 6.13 5.43
CA ARG A 51 6.81 4.69 5.15
C ARG A 51 7.60 3.90 6.19
N ARG A 52 7.39 2.59 6.22
CA ARG A 52 8.23 1.69 7.00
C ARG A 52 9.56 1.46 6.27
N ALA A 53 10.66 1.79 6.93
CA ALA A 53 11.98 1.84 6.34
C ALA A 53 12.67 0.48 6.37
N ASP A 54 12.64 -0.15 7.54
CA ASP A 54 13.36 -1.37 7.87
C ASP A 54 12.59 -2.67 7.50
N PRO A 55 13.24 -3.84 7.57
CA PRO A 55 12.59 -5.12 7.29
C PRO A 55 11.41 -5.45 8.20
N TRP A 56 11.51 -5.15 9.51
CA TRP A 56 10.50 -5.47 10.51
C TRP A 56 9.22 -4.67 10.28
N GLY A 57 9.29 -3.34 10.25
CA GLY A 57 8.17 -2.47 9.93
C GLY A 57 7.57 -2.72 8.54
N ARG A 58 8.35 -3.21 7.57
CA ARG A 58 7.81 -3.61 6.26
C ARG A 58 7.03 -4.92 6.30
N GLN A 59 7.45 -5.86 7.13
CA GLN A 59 6.73 -7.12 7.35
C GLN A 59 5.37 -6.85 7.98
N PHE A 60 5.30 -5.91 8.94
CA PHE A 60 4.06 -5.60 9.65
C PHE A 60 3.40 -4.32 9.15
N THR A 61 2.35 -4.45 8.33
CA THR A 61 1.65 -3.32 7.73
C THR A 61 0.92 -2.40 8.73
N LEU A 62 0.69 -2.89 9.95
CA LEU A 62 0.10 -2.16 11.08
C LEU A 62 1.13 -1.54 12.01
N CYS A 63 2.42 -1.73 11.75
CA CYS A 63 3.47 -1.13 12.57
C CYS A 63 3.48 0.40 12.43
N CYS A 64 3.45 1.08 13.57
CA CYS A 64 3.52 2.53 13.69
C CYS A 64 4.70 3.01 14.56
N ASN A 65 5.64 2.12 14.91
CA ASN A 65 6.83 2.48 15.70
C ASN A 65 7.66 3.54 14.94
N PRO A 66 7.90 4.74 15.48
CA PRO A 66 8.68 5.78 14.82
C PRO A 66 10.08 5.33 14.40
N ASP A 67 10.72 4.43 15.16
CA ASP A 67 12.06 3.91 14.84
C ASP A 67 12.06 3.06 13.56
N HIS A 68 10.90 2.49 13.21
CA HIS A 68 10.72 1.72 11.97
C HIS A 68 10.22 2.57 10.80
N LEU A 69 10.05 3.89 11.00
CA LEU A 69 9.48 4.81 10.02
C LEU A 69 10.53 5.78 9.48
N GLU A 70 10.40 6.12 8.21
CA GLU A 70 11.17 7.20 7.59
C GLU A 70 10.26 8.12 6.79
N ALA A 71 10.55 9.42 6.82
CA ALA A 71 9.97 10.40 5.91
C ALA A 71 10.84 10.48 4.64
N VAL A 72 10.28 10.09 3.51
CA VAL A 72 10.99 10.07 2.22
C VAL A 72 10.27 10.91 1.17
N PRO A 73 10.99 11.55 0.24
CA PRO A 73 10.37 12.27 -0.87
C PRO A 73 9.44 11.35 -1.67
N LYS A 74 8.23 11.84 -2.00
CA LYS A 74 7.25 11.06 -2.79
C LYS A 74 7.82 10.52 -4.10
N LYS A 75 8.73 11.26 -4.74
CA LYS A 75 9.44 10.85 -5.96
C LYS A 75 10.31 9.60 -5.77
N GLU A 76 10.92 9.43 -4.60
CA GLU A 76 11.78 8.28 -4.31
C GLU A 76 10.96 7.03 -3.99
N VAL A 77 9.84 7.19 -3.27
CA VAL A 77 8.90 6.10 -2.98
C VAL A 77 8.40 5.44 -4.26
N LEU A 78 8.10 6.25 -5.28
CA LEU A 78 7.62 5.75 -6.57
C LEU A 78 8.71 5.01 -7.36
N ARG A 79 9.97 5.47 -7.29
CA ARG A 79 11.11 4.80 -7.94
C ARG A 79 11.45 3.45 -7.32
N ARG A 80 11.31 3.31 -5.99
CA ARG A 80 11.62 2.05 -5.28
C ARG A 80 10.54 0.97 -5.41
N ARG A 81 9.35 1.30 -5.88
CA ARG A 81 8.35 0.29 -6.26
C ARG A 81 8.62 -0.11 -7.69
N ASP A 82 9.22 -1.28 -7.87
CA ASP A 82 9.46 -1.88 -9.19
C ASP A 82 8.14 -2.38 -9.80
N TRP A 83 7.27 -1.43 -10.10
CA TRP A 83 5.96 -1.69 -10.69
C TRP A 83 6.09 -2.24 -12.09
N GLU A 84 7.17 -1.92 -12.79
CA GLU A 84 7.46 -2.44 -14.12
C GLU A 84 7.78 -3.93 -14.05
N SER A 85 8.67 -4.37 -13.17
CA SER A 85 8.93 -5.80 -12.95
C SER A 85 7.71 -6.53 -12.40
N ALA A 86 7.02 -5.96 -11.40
CA ALA A 86 5.79 -6.56 -10.87
C ALA A 86 4.68 -6.67 -11.95
N ARG A 87 4.63 -5.74 -12.91
CA ARG A 87 3.73 -5.79 -14.07
C ARG A 87 4.23 -6.78 -15.13
N ALA A 88 5.53 -6.87 -15.33
CA ALA A 88 6.16 -7.81 -16.24
C ALA A 88 5.88 -9.26 -15.81
N MET A 89 6.03 -9.55 -14.51
CA MET A 89 5.80 -10.86 -13.89
C MET A 89 4.32 -11.27 -13.80
N ARG A 90 3.36 -10.38 -14.08
CA ARG A 90 1.94 -10.74 -14.08
C ARG A 90 1.62 -11.65 -15.25
N THR A 91 1.44 -12.93 -14.96
CA THR A 91 1.02 -13.97 -15.91
C THR A 91 -0.49 -14.06 -16.06
N HIS A 92 -1.27 -13.49 -15.14
CA HIS A 92 -2.74 -13.58 -15.12
C HIS A 92 -3.41 -12.22 -14.86
N ARG A 93 -4.65 -12.07 -15.36
CA ARG A 93 -5.55 -10.98 -14.98
C ARG A 93 -6.02 -11.15 -13.53
N PRO A 94 -6.44 -10.06 -12.84
CA PRO A 94 -7.05 -10.15 -11.51
C PRO A 94 -8.26 -11.10 -11.43
N HIS A 95 -8.93 -11.37 -12.56
CA HIS A 95 -10.06 -12.30 -12.67
C HIS A 95 -9.67 -13.72 -13.15
N GLY A 96 -8.39 -14.10 -13.11
CA GLY A 96 -7.95 -15.48 -13.26
C GLY A 96 -7.59 -15.95 -14.67
N HIS A 97 -7.81 -15.16 -15.73
CA HIS A 97 -7.38 -15.56 -17.07
C HIS A 97 -5.88 -15.33 -17.30
N ALA A 98 -5.19 -16.35 -17.81
CA ALA A 98 -3.80 -16.25 -18.24
C ALA A 98 -3.63 -15.26 -19.40
N TYR A 99 -2.56 -14.47 -19.36
CA TYR A 99 -2.12 -13.71 -20.52
C TYR A 99 -1.32 -14.62 -21.45
N THR A 100 -1.92 -14.99 -22.58
CA THR A 100 -1.23 -15.69 -23.67
C THR A 100 -0.99 -14.72 -24.85
N LEU A 101 -0.08 -15.07 -25.77
CA LEU A 101 0.15 -14.27 -26.98
C LEU A 101 -1.13 -14.08 -27.81
N GLU A 102 -1.96 -15.11 -27.86
CA GLU A 102 -3.22 -15.13 -28.62
C GLU A 102 -4.34 -14.35 -27.92
N ASN A 103 -4.30 -14.28 -26.59
CA ASN A 103 -5.36 -13.69 -25.78
C ASN A 103 -4.96 -12.35 -25.15
N SER A 104 -3.82 -11.76 -25.51
CA SER A 104 -3.38 -10.48 -24.94
C SER A 104 -2.90 -9.47 -25.97
N TYR A 105 -3.01 -8.19 -25.62
CA TYR A 105 -2.45 -7.06 -26.37
C TYR A 105 -2.09 -5.93 -25.40
N LEU A 106 -1.24 -5.00 -25.83
CA LEU A 106 -0.90 -3.79 -25.06
C LEU A 106 -1.80 -2.64 -25.51
N ASP A 107 -2.43 -1.93 -24.57
CA ASP A 107 -3.17 -0.71 -24.86
C ASP A 107 -2.21 0.48 -25.08
N PRO A 108 -2.67 1.64 -25.62
CA PRO A 108 -1.82 2.82 -25.84
C PRO A 108 -1.17 3.41 -24.58
N ARG A 109 -1.61 2.98 -23.38
CA ARG A 109 -1.06 3.38 -22.10
C ARG A 109 -0.06 2.34 -21.55
N GLY A 110 0.25 1.30 -22.33
CA GLY A 110 1.21 0.24 -21.97
C GLY A 110 0.63 -0.88 -21.10
N PHE A 111 -0.70 -0.98 -20.94
CA PHE A 111 -1.31 -2.00 -20.09
C PHE A 111 -1.66 -3.26 -20.89
N ARG A 112 -1.27 -4.46 -20.39
CA ARG A 112 -1.74 -5.75 -20.94
C ARG A 112 -3.25 -5.89 -20.74
N GLN A 113 -3.97 -6.09 -21.84
CA GLN A 113 -5.39 -6.35 -21.87
C GLN A 113 -5.68 -7.69 -22.54
N CYS A 114 -6.78 -8.31 -22.14
CA CYS A 114 -7.22 -9.57 -22.71
C CYS A 114 -8.05 -9.34 -23.97
N ARG A 115 -7.83 -10.13 -25.02
CA ARG A 115 -8.54 -10.01 -26.30
C ARG A 115 -9.96 -10.57 -26.23
N ALA A 116 -10.21 -11.58 -25.39
CA ALA A 116 -11.51 -12.23 -25.24
C ALA A 116 -12.63 -11.30 -24.74
N GLU A 117 -12.32 -10.10 -24.23
CA GLU A 117 -13.32 -9.18 -23.67
C GLU A 117 -13.06 -7.71 -24.06
N ARG A 118 -13.12 -7.40 -25.36
CA ARG A 118 -13.33 -6.01 -25.78
C ARG A 118 -14.81 -5.66 -25.55
N GLY A 119 -15.10 -4.74 -24.63
CA GLY A 119 -16.42 -4.08 -24.55
C GLY A 119 -17.41 -4.54 -23.47
N LYS A 120 -17.08 -5.50 -22.59
CA LYS A 120 -17.97 -5.82 -21.45
C LYS A 120 -17.78 -4.79 -20.32
N SER A 121 -18.72 -3.86 -20.22
CA SER A 121 -18.83 -2.91 -19.11
C SER A 121 -18.89 -3.63 -17.76
N ARG A 122 -18.28 -3.00 -16.75
CA ARG A 122 -18.08 -3.48 -15.37
C ARG A 122 -19.40 -3.70 -14.62
N ARG A 123 -20.06 -4.84 -14.84
CA ARG A 123 -21.03 -5.38 -13.88
C ARG A 123 -20.81 -6.87 -13.74
N VAL A 124 -20.13 -7.25 -12.66
CA VAL A 124 -20.11 -8.63 -12.19
C VAL A 124 -21.47 -8.88 -11.53
N PRO A 125 -22.31 -9.81 -11.99
CA PRO A 125 -23.45 -10.24 -11.18
C PRO A 125 -22.89 -10.93 -9.94
N ARG A 126 -23.32 -10.48 -8.76
CA ARG A 126 -23.09 -11.19 -7.50
C ARG A 126 -23.78 -12.55 -7.63
N ALA A 127 -23.01 -13.63 -7.60
CA ALA A 127 -23.56 -14.97 -7.53
C ALA A 127 -24.35 -15.12 -6.22
N LEU A 128 -25.54 -15.70 -6.33
CA LEU A 128 -26.39 -16.15 -5.22
C LEU A 128 -25.78 -17.40 -4.57
#